data_AF-H0FW04-F1
#
_entry.id   AF-H0FW04-F1
#
_cell.length_a   1.000
_cell.length_b   1.000
_cell.length_c   1.000
_cell.angle_alpha   90.00
_cell.angle_beta   90.00
_cell.angle_gamma   90.00
#
_symmetry.space_group_name_H-M   'P 1'
#
loop_
_entity.id
_entity.type
_entity.pdbx_description
1 polymer ?
#
loop_
_entity_poly.entity_id
_entity_poly.type
_entity_poly.pdbx_seq_one_letter_code
_entity_poly.pdbx_strand_id
1 'polypeptide(L)' 'MVSFHDADWTSVTTPPVTVVRQPVYRLGETAAKLLVERLNGNGGKANRIVLRTEVVERASVAAAPA' A
#
# COMPACT_ATOMS: atom_id res chain seq x y z
N MET A 1 5.15 -11.69 -13.28
CA MET A 1 5.50 -11.35 -11.89
C MET A 1 4.69 -10.15 -11.43
N VAL A 2 4.13 -10.21 -10.23
CA VAL A 2 3.50 -9.07 -9.53
C VAL A 2 4.12 -8.98 -8.15
N SER A 3 4.38 -7.77 -7.66
CA SER A 3 4.87 -7.54 -6.30
C SER A 3 3.89 -6.69 -5.47
N PHE A 4 4.15 -6.57 -4.17
CA PHE A 4 3.36 -5.80 -3.22
C PHE A 4 4.23 -4.71 -2.60
N HIS A 5 3.72 -3.47 -2.55
CA HIS A 5 4.49 -2.23 -2.35
C HIS A 5 5.10 -1.68 -3.65
N ASP A 6 4.82 -0.42 -3.93
CA ASP A 6 5.43 0.35 -5.03
C ASP A 6 6.74 0.97 -4.55
N ALA A 7 7.77 0.16 -4.38
CA ALA A 7 9.09 0.64 -3.97
C ALA A 7 9.86 1.16 -5.19
N ASP A 8 10.75 2.13 -5.00
CA ASP A 8 11.45 2.82 -6.08
C ASP A 8 12.12 1.86 -7.08
N TRP A 9 12.76 0.80 -6.57
CA TRP A 9 13.44 -0.21 -7.39
C TRP A 9 12.50 -0.95 -8.36
N THR A 10 11.21 -1.06 -8.05
CA THR A 10 10.23 -1.79 -8.88
C THR A 10 10.00 -1.12 -10.23
N SER A 11 10.28 0.19 -10.33
CA SER A 11 10.13 0.97 -11.56
C SER A 11 11.35 0.91 -12.49
N VAL A 12 12.54 0.59 -11.96
CA VAL A 12 13.83 0.68 -12.67
C VAL A 12 14.43 -0.69 -13.04
N THR A 13 13.71 -1.76 -12.73
CA THR A 13 14.06 -3.12 -13.17
C THR A 13 13.74 -3.32 -14.65
N THR A 14 14.32 -4.36 -15.25
CA THR A 14 13.98 -4.79 -16.62
C THR A 14 13.52 -6.24 -16.59
N PRO A 15 12.22 -6.54 -16.84
CA PRO A 15 11.12 -5.59 -17.05
C PRO A 15 10.71 -4.87 -15.75
N PRO A 16 10.17 -3.63 -15.82
CA PRO A 16 9.57 -2.96 -14.67
C PRO A 16 8.44 -3.78 -14.07
N VAL A 17 8.40 -3.88 -12.74
CA VAL A 17 7.51 -4.81 -12.02
C VAL A 17 6.12 -4.21 -11.79
N THR A 18 5.06 -4.87 -12.27
CA THR A 18 3.67 -4.57 -11.91
C THR A 18 3.48 -4.78 -10.41
N VAL A 19 2.86 -3.82 -9.72
CA VAL A 19 2.71 -3.87 -8.25
C VAL A 19 1.29 -3.58 -7.79
N VAL A 20 0.95 -4.06 -6.59
CA VAL A 20 -0.14 -3.47 -5.80
C VAL A 20 0.46 -2.37 -4.92
N ARG A 21 0.13 -1.11 -5.22
CA ARG A 21 0.59 0.05 -4.47
C ARG A 21 -0.21 0.19 -3.18
N GLN A 22 0.53 0.23 -2.07
CA GLN A 22 -0.01 0.49 -0.75
C GLN A 22 0.10 1.98 -0.43
N PRO A 23 -0.93 2.60 0.17
CA PRO A 23 -0.86 4.00 0.60
C PRO A 23 -0.10 4.12 1.93
N VAL A 24 1.18 3.72 1.95
CA VAL A 24 2.00 3.53 3.17
C VAL A 24 2.11 4.81 4.02
N TYR A 25 2.21 5.97 3.38
CA TYR A 25 2.22 7.25 4.09
C TYR A 25 0.90 7.49 4.82
N ARG A 26 -0.24 7.32 4.13
CA ARG A 26 -1.58 7.48 4.73
C ARG A 26 -1.83 6.43 5.81
N LEU A 27 -1.28 5.22 5.67
CA LEU A 27 -1.34 4.18 6.69
C LEU A 27 -0.66 4.65 7.97
N GLY A 28 0.58 5.12 7.88
CA GLY A 28 1.33 5.65 9.03
C GLY A 28 0.66 6.88 9.64
N GLU A 29 0.24 7.83 8.80
CA GLU A 29 -0.49 9.03 9.24
C GLU A 29 -1.77 8.67 10.01
N THR A 30 -2.58 7.76 9.46
CA THR A 30 -3.84 7.31 10.09
C THR A 30 -3.56 6.61 11.41
N ALA A 31 -2.56 5.73 11.46
CA ALA A 31 -2.18 5.03 12.68
C ALA A 31 -1.69 6.00 13.77
N ALA A 32 -0.85 6.98 13.41
CA ALA A 32 -0.34 7.98 14.33
C ALA A 32 -1.47 8.88 14.88
N LYS A 33 -2.40 9.31 14.01
CA LYS A 33 -3.58 10.08 14.41
C LYS A 33 -4.43 9.32 15.44
N LEU A 34 -4.76 8.07 15.15
CA LEU A 34 -5.52 7.21 16.08
C LEU A 34 -4.81 7.02 17.42
N LEU A 35 -3.47 6.88 17.40
CA LEU A 35 -2.68 6.76 18.63
C LEU A 35 -2.73 8.05 19.46
N VAL A 36 -2.53 9.22 18.83
CA VAL A 36 -2.59 10.52 19.51
C VAL A 36 -3.97 10.78 20.09
N GLU A 37 -5.04 10.52 19.33
CA GLU A 37 -6.43 10.61 19.82
C GLU A 37 -6.64 9.74 21.05
N ARG A 38 -6.09 8.51 21.05
CA ARG A 38 -6.17 7.60 22.19
C ARG A 38 -5.42 8.09 23.41
N LEU A 39 -4.22 8.62 23.24
CA LEU A 39 -3.43 9.18 24.34
C LEU A 39 -4.11 10.40 24.97
N ASN A 40 -4.84 11.18 24.18
CA ASN A 40 -5.60 12.34 24.64
C ASN A 40 -6.98 12.00 25.25
N GLY A 41 -7.30 10.71 25.43
CA GLY A 41 -8.58 10.26 26.02
C GLY A 41 -9.74 10.14 25.04
N ASN A 42 -9.52 10.40 23.74
CA ASN A 42 -10.56 10.33 22.69
C ASN A 42 -10.59 8.97 21.96
N GLY A 43 -9.84 7.97 22.43
CA GLY A 43 -9.55 6.73 21.69
C GLY A 43 -10.58 5.60 21.73
N GLY A 44 -11.70 5.80 22.42
CA GLY A 44 -12.89 4.94 22.47
C GLY A 44 -12.63 3.42 22.33
N LYS A 45 -13.51 2.74 21.57
CA LYS A 45 -13.31 1.34 21.19
C LYS A 45 -12.21 1.23 20.11
N ALA A 46 -11.68 0.03 19.92
CA ALA A 46 -10.71 -0.22 18.85
C ALA A 46 -11.32 0.13 17.48
N ASN A 47 -10.62 0.95 16.69
CA ASN A 47 -11.03 1.33 15.36
C ASN A 47 -10.40 0.39 14.32
N ARG A 48 -11.19 -0.04 13.33
CA ARG A 48 -10.72 -0.78 12.16
C ARG A 48 -10.90 0.08 10.92
N ILE A 49 -9.78 0.60 10.41
CA ILE A 49 -9.75 1.41 9.18
C ILE A 49 -9.08 0.60 8.08
N VAL A 50 -9.71 0.53 6.91
CA VAL A 50 -9.17 -0.12 5.71
C VAL A 50 -8.87 0.94 4.68
N LEU A 51 -7.60 1.04 4.27
CA LEU A 51 -7.16 1.95 3.23
C LEU A 51 -7.13 1.23 1.89
N ARG A 52 -7.67 1.88 0.85
CA ARG A 52 -7.72 1.32 -0.51
C ARG A 52 -6.33 1.25 -1.12
N THR A 53 -5.99 0.08 -1.67
CA THR A 53 -4.83 -0.13 -2.53
C THR A 53 -5.22 -0.03 -4.00
N GLU A 54 -4.23 0.04 -4.88
CA GLU A 54 -4.43 0.07 -6.33
C GLU A 54 -3.38 -0.77 -7.05
N VAL A 55 -3.71 -1.28 -8.24
CA VAL A 55 -2.74 -1.97 -9.10
C VAL A 55 -2.08 -0.94 -10.00
N VAL A 56 -0.75 -0.97 -10.06
CA VAL A 56 0.06 -0.20 -11.00
C VAL A 56 0.60 -1.17 -12.04
N GLU A 57 -0.02 -1.16 -13.21
CA GLU A 57 0.37 -2.00 -14.33
C GLU A 57 1.72 -1.55 -14.91
N ARG A 58 2.61 -2.52 -15.12
CA ARG A 58 3.91 -2.36 -15.79
C ARG A 58 4.17 -3.56 -16.71
N ALA A 59 5.43 -3.84 -17.02
CA ALA A 59 5.82 -4.78 -18.08
C ALA A 59 6.10 -6.21 -17.59
N SER A 60 6.01 -6.51 -16.29
CA SER A 60 6.32 -7.84 -15.77
C SER A 60 5.15 -8.84 -15.82
N VAL A 61 3.99 -8.45 -16.35
CA VAL A 61 2.81 -9.30 -16.51
C VAL A 61 2.52 -9.48 -18.00
N ALA A 62 2.25 -10.71 -18.41
CA ALA A 62 1.84 -11.06 -19.77
C ALA A 62 0.63 -11.99 -19.71
N ALA A 63 -0.11 -12.08 -20.82
CA ALA A 63 -1.17 -13.06 -20.97
C ALA A 63 -0.62 -14.49 -20.82
N ALA A 64 -1.42 -15.39 -20.25
CA ALA A 64 -1.08 -16.80 -20.22
C ALA A 64 -1.02 -17.34 -21.67
N PRO A 65 -0.08 -18.27 -21.97
CA PRO A 65 -0.08 -18.96 -23.25
C PRO A 65 -1.39 -19.75 -23.43
N ALA A 66 -1.78 -19.92 -24.69
CA ALA A 66 -2.97 -20.68 -25.09
C ALA A 66 -2.85 -22.18 -24.78
#